data_AF-A0AAU9XI85-F1
#
_entry.id   AF-A0AAU9XI85-F1
#
_cell.length_a   1.000
_cell.length_b   1.000
_cell.length_c   1.000
_cell.angle_alpha   90.00
_cell.angle_beta   90.00
_cell.angle_gamma   90.00
#
_symmetry.space_group_name_H-M   'P 1'
#
loop_
_entity.id
_entity.type
_entity.pdbx_description
1 polymer ?
#
loop_
_entity_poly.entity_id
_entity_poly.type
_entity_poly.pdbx_seq_one_letter_code
_entity_poly.pdbx_strand_id
1 'polypeptide(L)'
;MSGNIWEAIDDQLLPQDIEEEERENFFKYIRANQSQVLLVFDGLDEAPTSIMELFCSLVESRELSKCHIILTSRQEGSVKISKFCDTLLQIEGFVSENSHNYIMHYFKDLEAQGQNLLKDIEENIELEELIVNPLFTAMLCLVYEDLEGGLPLSKTQLYLEITECILKRFCKGLQSKGCLTIMTT
;
A
#
# COMPACT_ATOMS: atom_id res chain seq x y z
N MET A 1 12.46 18.63 -6.32
CA MET A 1 11.27 18.78 -5.47
C MET A 1 11.63 19.77 -4.38
N SER A 2 11.09 20.97 -4.45
CA SER A 2 11.19 21.95 -3.37
C SER A 2 10.38 21.42 -2.18
N GLY A 3 10.93 21.56 -0.97
CA GLY A 3 10.48 20.83 0.21
C GLY A 3 9.28 21.45 0.92
N ASN A 4 8.20 21.82 0.21
CA ASN A 4 6.99 22.35 0.85
C ASN A 4 5.74 21.51 0.55
N ILE A 5 4.78 21.56 1.48
CA ILE A 5 3.55 20.75 1.43
C ILE A 5 2.59 21.18 0.31
N TRP A 6 2.59 22.47 -0.05
CA TRP A 6 1.65 23.01 -1.02
C TRP A 6 1.98 22.54 -2.44
N GLU A 7 3.26 22.47 -2.78
CA GLU A 7 3.73 21.87 -4.04
C GLU A 7 3.42 20.38 -4.10
N ALA A 8 3.62 19.64 -3.00
CA ALA A 8 3.27 18.22 -2.97
C ALA A 8 1.76 17.99 -3.19
N ILE A 9 0.92 18.85 -2.62
CA ILE A 9 -0.54 18.81 -2.83
C ILE A 9 -0.89 19.14 -4.29
N ASP A 10 -0.26 20.17 -4.88
CA ASP A 10 -0.46 20.55 -6.27
C ASP A 10 -0.10 19.40 -7.21
N ASP A 11 1.11 18.87 -7.07
CA ASP A 11 1.69 17.84 -7.94
C ASP A 11 0.93 16.50 -7.86
N GLN A 12 0.42 16.12 -6.69
CA GLN A 12 -0.16 14.79 -6.46
C GLN A 12 -1.69 14.75 -6.51
N LEU A 13 -2.37 15.84 -6.14
CA LEU A 13 -3.83 15.83 -5.97
C LEU A 13 -4.57 16.61 -7.06
N LEU A 14 -3.97 17.65 -7.61
CA LEU A 14 -4.67 18.52 -8.55
C LEU A 14 -4.50 18.05 -10.00
N PRO A 15 -5.54 18.18 -10.86
CA PRO A 15 -5.41 17.90 -12.28
C PRO A 15 -4.35 18.80 -12.95
N GLN A 16 -3.63 18.26 -13.93
CA GLN A 16 -2.58 19.02 -14.64
C GLN A 16 -3.14 20.21 -15.44
N ASP A 17 -4.41 20.15 -15.82
CA ASP A 17 -5.14 21.15 -16.60
C ASP A 17 -6.05 22.05 -15.74
N ILE A 18 -5.89 22.03 -14.41
CA ILE A 18 -6.68 22.88 -13.50
C ILE A 18 -6.49 24.37 -13.81
N GLU A 19 -7.59 25.13 -13.75
CA GLU A 19 -7.52 26.57 -13.89
C GLU A 19 -6.89 27.23 -12.65
N GLU A 20 -6.15 28.32 -12.85
CA GLU A 20 -5.43 29.01 -11.77
C GLU A 20 -6.37 29.47 -10.64
N GLU A 21 -7.58 29.90 -10.99
CA GLU A 21 -8.58 30.33 -10.01
C GLU A 21 -9.08 29.16 -9.16
N GLU A 22 -9.34 28.00 -9.78
CA GLU A 22 -9.79 26.80 -9.07
C GLU A 22 -8.70 26.28 -8.13
N ARG A 23 -7.44 26.25 -8.60
CA ARG A 23 -6.28 25.89 -7.78
C ARG A 23 -6.15 26.82 -6.56
N GLU A 24 -6.25 28.14 -6.78
CA GLU A 24 -6.21 29.09 -5.67
C GLU A 24 -7.35 28.89 -4.68
N ASN A 25 -8.57 28.66 -5.18
CA ASN A 25 -9.75 28.44 -4.36
C ASN A 25 -9.62 27.18 -3.51
N PHE A 26 -9.04 26.11 -4.06
CA PHE A 26 -8.72 24.89 -3.33
C PHE A 26 -7.76 25.16 -2.15
N PHE A 27 -6.65 25.87 -2.39
CA PHE A 27 -5.72 26.21 -1.31
C PHE A 27 -6.31 27.18 -0.28
N LYS A 28 -7.14 28.15 -0.71
CA LYS A 28 -7.89 29.03 0.19
C LYS A 28 -8.83 28.21 1.09
N TYR A 29 -9.50 27.21 0.52
CA TYR A 29 -10.39 26.34 1.28
C TYR A 29 -9.64 25.57 2.38
N ILE A 30 -8.51 24.93 2.06
CA ILE A 30 -7.70 24.21 3.05
C ILE A 30 -7.28 25.15 4.20
N ARG A 31 -6.80 26.35 3.87
CA ARG A 31 -6.37 27.32 4.90
C ARG A 31 -7.51 27.79 5.79
N ALA A 32 -8.70 28.00 5.23
CA ALA A 32 -9.87 28.47 5.96
C ALA A 32 -10.56 27.38 6.79
N ASN A 33 -10.45 26.11 6.38
CA ASN A 33 -11.22 25.00 6.94
C ASN A 33 -10.34 23.90 7.55
N GLN A 34 -9.15 24.23 8.02
CA GLN A 34 -8.15 23.26 8.50
C GLN A 34 -8.72 22.18 9.44
N SER A 35 -9.58 22.54 10.41
CA SER A 35 -10.21 21.58 11.35
C SER A 35 -11.12 20.54 10.70
N GLN A 36 -11.50 20.73 9.44
CA GLN A 36 -12.30 19.81 8.64
C GLN A 36 -11.44 19.04 7.63
N VAL A 37 -10.13 19.28 7.61
CA VAL A 37 -9.19 18.68 6.67
C VAL A 37 -8.38 17.60 7.39
N LEU A 38 -8.37 16.40 6.81
CA LEU A 38 -7.49 15.30 7.19
C LEU A 38 -6.42 15.10 6.12
N LEU A 39 -5.16 15.17 6.52
CA LEU A 39 -4.01 14.89 5.67
C LEU A 39 -3.48 13.50 6.00
N VAL A 40 -3.37 12.64 4.98
CA VAL A 40 -2.80 11.30 5.12
C VAL A 40 -1.49 11.25 4.36
N PHE A 41 -0.41 11.01 5.07
CA PHE A 41 0.93 10.87 4.49
C PHE A 41 1.33 9.42 4.51
N ASP A 42 1.52 8.85 3.33
CA ASP A 42 1.89 7.45 3.16
C ASP A 42 3.41 7.27 3.07
N GLY A 43 3.96 6.31 3.80
CA GLY A 43 5.35 5.87 3.67
C GLY A 43 6.40 6.87 4.17
N LEU A 44 6.28 7.37 5.40
CA LEU A 44 7.24 8.32 6.00
C LEU A 44 8.69 7.81 6.00
N ASP A 45 8.90 6.50 6.10
CA ASP A 45 10.23 5.86 6.07
C ASP A 45 10.89 5.88 4.69
N GLU A 46 10.12 6.13 3.62
CA GLU A 46 10.62 6.23 2.25
C GLU A 46 11.08 7.65 1.89
N ALA A 47 10.69 8.63 2.72
CA ALA A 47 10.99 10.02 2.46
C ALA A 47 12.47 10.35 2.76
N PRO A 48 13.15 11.11 1.88
CA PRO A 48 14.52 11.56 2.12
C PRO A 48 14.57 12.52 3.31
N THR A 49 15.72 12.58 3.97
CA THR A 49 15.94 13.43 5.16
C THR A 49 15.58 14.90 4.93
N SER A 50 15.70 15.41 3.70
CA SER A 50 15.32 16.79 3.36
C SER A 50 13.81 17.07 3.50
N ILE A 51 12.97 16.04 3.38
CA ILE A 51 11.51 16.17 3.56
C ILE A 51 11.13 15.94 5.03
N MET A 52 11.99 15.32 5.84
CA MET A 52 11.74 15.18 7.29
C MET A 52 11.60 16.54 7.99
N GLU A 53 12.29 17.58 7.53
CA GLU A 53 12.12 18.95 8.06
C GLU A 53 10.71 19.50 7.80
N LEU A 54 10.13 19.19 6.63
CA LEU A 54 8.73 19.52 6.31
C LEU A 54 7.76 18.79 7.23
N PHE A 55 7.99 17.50 7.49
CA PHE A 55 7.17 16.74 8.43
C PHE A 55 7.28 17.30 9.85
N CYS A 56 8.49 17.63 10.31
CA CYS A 56 8.67 18.27 11.60
C CYS A 56 7.93 19.60 11.68
N SER A 57 7.95 20.45 10.65
CA SER A 57 7.24 21.74 10.69
C SER A 57 5.71 21.58 10.74
N LEU A 58 5.16 20.57 10.07
CA LEU A 58 3.74 20.22 10.09
C LEU A 58 3.33 19.68 11.47
N VAL A 59 4.08 18.72 12.02
CA VAL A 59 3.74 18.09 13.30
C VAL A 59 4.02 19.04 14.48
N GLU A 60 5.01 19.93 14.37
CA GLU A 60 5.21 21.03 15.32
C GLU A 60 4.17 22.15 15.19
N SER A 61 3.13 21.98 14.35
CA SER A 61 2.03 22.94 14.18
C SER A 61 2.48 24.34 13.73
N ARG A 62 3.56 24.42 12.95
CA ARG A 62 4.03 25.69 12.38
C ARG A 62 3.23 26.09 11.13
N GLU A 63 2.80 25.09 10.37
CA GLU A 63 1.90 25.22 9.23
C GLU A 63 0.75 24.23 9.39
N LEU A 64 -0.45 24.59 8.90
CA LEU A 64 -1.63 23.70 8.95
C LEU A 64 -1.97 23.16 10.35
N SER A 65 -1.72 23.97 11.39
CA SER A 65 -1.79 23.59 12.81
C SER A 65 -3.15 23.10 13.32
N LYS A 66 -4.21 23.33 12.55
CA LYS A 66 -5.56 22.83 12.89
C LYS A 66 -5.99 21.62 12.07
N CYS A 67 -5.19 21.18 11.10
CA CYS A 67 -5.48 19.99 10.33
C CYS A 67 -5.29 18.72 11.17
N HIS A 68 -6.08 17.70 10.88
CA HIS A 68 -5.80 16.35 11.36
C HIS A 68 -4.76 15.72 10.45
N ILE A 69 -3.79 15.01 11.03
CA ILE A 69 -2.69 14.39 10.28
C ILE A 69 -2.60 12.92 10.67
N ILE A 70 -2.59 12.05 9.68
CA ILE A 70 -2.25 10.63 9.81
C ILE A 70 -0.94 10.40 9.05
N LEU A 71 0.01 9.77 9.72
CA LEU A 71 1.30 9.36 9.15
C LEU A 71 1.34 7.83 9.13
N THR A 72 1.69 7.24 8.00
CA THR A 72 2.03 5.80 7.92
C THR A 72 3.55 5.66 7.82
N SER A 73 4.11 4.65 8.48
CA SER A 73 5.54 4.36 8.42
C SER A 73 5.83 2.94 8.88
N ARG A 74 6.93 2.35 8.40
CA ARG A 74 7.54 1.20 9.04
C ARG A 74 8.07 1.57 10.43
N GLN A 75 8.14 0.57 11.31
CA GLN A 75 8.54 0.76 12.72
C GLN A 75 9.85 1.56 12.84
N GLU A 76 10.84 1.27 12.01
CA GLU A 76 12.17 1.90 12.03
C GLU A 76 12.16 3.39 11.65
N GLY A 77 11.31 3.82 10.73
CA GLY A 77 11.24 5.21 10.26
C GLY A 77 10.48 6.16 11.19
N SER A 78 9.63 5.62 12.06
CA SER A 78 8.72 6.41 12.90
C SER A 78 9.35 6.99 14.17
N VAL A 79 10.51 6.48 14.62
CA VAL A 79 11.03 6.72 15.98
C VAL A 79 11.20 8.22 16.30
N LYS A 80 11.73 9.01 15.37
CA LYS A 80 12.00 10.44 15.61
C LYS A 80 10.74 11.30 15.62
N ILE A 81 9.72 10.92 14.85
CA ILE A 81 8.50 11.72 14.68
C ILE A 81 7.41 11.29 15.67
N SER A 82 7.47 10.04 16.15
CA SER A 82 6.52 9.47 17.12
C SER A 82 6.31 10.33 18.38
N LYS A 83 7.36 11.00 18.86
CA LYS A 83 7.32 11.90 20.03
C LYS A 83 6.44 13.14 19.85
N PHE A 84 6.11 13.48 18.61
CA PHE A 84 5.27 14.62 18.27
C PHE A 84 3.83 14.21 17.91
N CYS A 85 3.54 12.91 17.87
CA CYS A 85 2.21 12.39 17.56
C CYS A 85 1.35 12.32 18.82
N ASP A 86 0.10 12.77 18.74
CA ASP A 86 -0.87 12.66 19.84
C ASP A 86 -1.27 11.20 20.13
N THR A 87 -1.22 10.34 19.11
CA THR A 87 -1.59 8.93 19.20
C THR A 87 -0.70 8.10 18.30
N LEU A 88 -0.27 6.95 18.80
CA LEU A 88 0.49 5.96 18.06
C LEU A 88 -0.37 4.70 17.92
N LEU A 89 -0.55 4.27 16.67
CA LEU A 89 -1.29 3.06 16.33
C LEU A 89 -0.33 2.07 15.67
N GLN A 90 -0.42 0.80 16.07
CA GLN A 90 0.35 -0.28 15.48
C GLN A 90 -0.59 -1.21 14.71
N ILE A 91 -0.24 -1.49 13.45
CA ILE A 91 -0.90 -2.51 12.64
C ILE A 91 -0.22 -3.84 12.94
N GLU A 92 -0.93 -4.77 13.56
CA GLU A 92 -0.40 -6.09 13.96
C GLU A 92 -0.57 -7.17 12.87
N GLY A 93 -1.38 -6.89 11.84
CA GLY A 93 -1.70 -7.83 10.78
C GLY A 93 -3.10 -8.43 10.93
N PHE A 94 -3.34 -9.51 10.19
CA PHE A 94 -4.56 -10.30 10.29
C PHE A 94 -4.52 -11.23 11.48
N VAL A 95 -5.63 -11.26 12.23
CA VAL A 95 -5.97 -12.44 13.02
C VAL A 95 -6.36 -13.58 12.06
N SER A 96 -6.20 -14.83 12.50
CA SER A 96 -6.47 -16.03 11.69
C SER A 96 -7.85 -15.98 11.00
N GLU A 97 -8.91 -15.54 11.68
CA GLU A 97 -10.23 -15.41 11.07
C GLU A 97 -10.24 -14.46 9.86
N ASN A 98 -9.50 -13.34 9.92
CA ASN A 98 -9.44 -12.36 8.83
C ASN A 98 -8.68 -12.91 7.63
N SER A 99 -7.58 -13.63 7.83
CA SER A 99 -6.84 -14.26 6.73
C SER A 99 -7.62 -15.40 6.10
N HIS A 100 -8.35 -16.20 6.89
CA HIS A 100 -9.22 -17.27 6.39
C HIS A 100 -10.37 -16.68 5.56
N ASN A 101 -11.03 -15.64 6.07
CA ASN A 101 -12.08 -14.92 5.35
C ASN A 101 -11.57 -14.29 4.05
N TYR A 102 -10.35 -13.72 4.08
CA TYR A 102 -9.71 -13.20 2.86
C TYR A 102 -9.52 -14.29 1.81
N ILE A 103 -8.96 -15.44 2.19
CA ILE A 103 -8.71 -16.57 1.28
C ILE A 103 -10.02 -17.06 0.67
N MET A 104 -11.05 -17.29 1.49
CA MET A 104 -12.36 -17.72 0.98
C MET A 104 -13.02 -16.68 0.07
N HIS A 105 -12.84 -15.39 0.38
CA HIS A 105 -13.34 -14.33 -0.47
C HIS A 105 -12.60 -14.25 -1.82
N TYR A 106 -11.28 -14.44 -1.82
CA TYR A 106 -10.46 -14.50 -3.03
C TYR A 106 -10.93 -15.62 -3.96
N PHE A 107 -11.10 -16.83 -3.40
CA PHE A 107 -11.52 -18.03 -4.14
C PHE A 107 -13.03 -18.23 -4.19
N LYS A 108 -13.85 -17.19 -4.07
CA LYS A 108 -15.33 -17.32 -4.06
C LYS A 108 -15.91 -18.06 -5.28
N ASP A 109 -15.27 -17.94 -6.44
CA ASP A 109 -15.68 -18.60 -7.70
C ASP A 109 -15.03 -19.99 -7.88
N LEU A 110 -14.04 -20.31 -7.03
CA LEU A 110 -13.26 -21.55 -7.03
C LEU A 110 -13.16 -22.08 -5.58
N GLU A 111 -14.31 -22.18 -4.90
CA GLU A 111 -14.37 -22.39 -3.44
C GLU A 111 -13.56 -23.61 -2.97
N ALA A 112 -13.52 -24.68 -3.78
CA ALA A 112 -12.71 -25.86 -3.51
C ALA A 112 -11.20 -25.56 -3.40
N GLN A 113 -10.66 -24.65 -4.20
CA GLN A 113 -9.26 -24.23 -4.10
C GLN A 113 -9.01 -23.44 -2.82
N GLY A 114 -9.93 -22.57 -2.43
CA GLY A 114 -9.84 -21.84 -1.16
C GLY A 114 -9.84 -22.80 0.04
N GLN A 115 -10.73 -23.77 0.06
CA GLN A 115 -10.79 -24.80 1.10
C GLN A 115 -9.52 -25.66 1.15
N ASN A 116 -8.98 -26.05 -0.01
CA ASN A 116 -7.73 -26.81 -0.08
C ASN A 116 -6.55 -25.99 0.45
N LEU A 117 -6.44 -24.72 0.05
CA LEU A 117 -5.38 -23.84 0.54
C LEU A 117 -5.46 -23.67 2.07
N LEU A 118 -6.65 -23.48 2.63
CA LEU A 118 -6.82 -23.40 4.09
C LEU A 118 -6.35 -24.67 4.79
N LYS A 119 -6.70 -25.84 4.24
CA LYS A 119 -6.25 -27.12 4.78
C LYS A 119 -4.71 -27.24 4.72
N ASP A 120 -4.11 -26.87 3.60
CA ASP A 120 -2.65 -26.91 3.44
C ASP A 120 -1.94 -25.95 4.42
N ILE A 121 -2.56 -24.80 4.74
CA ILE A 121 -2.07 -23.85 5.74
C ILE A 121 -2.18 -24.44 7.16
N GLU A 122 -3.31 -25.05 7.52
CA GLU A 122 -3.52 -25.70 8.83
C GLU A 122 -2.51 -26.83 9.09
N GLU A 123 -2.03 -27.49 8.03
CA GLU A 123 -1.02 -28.54 8.11
C GLU A 123 0.43 -27.99 8.13
N ASN A 124 0.63 -26.68 7.93
CA ASN A 124 1.95 -26.05 7.83
C ASN A 124 2.07 -24.75 8.63
N ILE A 125 2.72 -24.86 9.80
CA ILE A 125 2.93 -23.73 10.73
C ILE A 125 3.65 -22.53 10.09
N GLU A 126 4.56 -22.75 9.13
CA GLU A 126 5.26 -21.65 8.46
C GLU A 126 4.31 -20.85 7.56
N LEU A 127 3.31 -21.50 6.95
CA LEU A 127 2.28 -20.84 6.16
C LEU A 127 1.27 -20.14 7.07
N GLU A 128 0.93 -20.73 8.20
CA GLU A 128 0.05 -20.11 9.20
C GLU A 128 0.64 -18.79 9.73
N GLU A 129 1.93 -18.79 10.08
CA GLU A 129 2.65 -17.57 10.50
C GLU A 129 2.74 -16.53 9.37
N LEU A 130 2.77 -16.97 8.12
CA LEU A 130 2.93 -16.11 6.97
C LEU A 130 1.64 -15.33 6.65
N ILE A 131 0.47 -15.97 6.75
CA ILE A 131 -0.82 -15.36 6.42
C ILE A 131 -1.33 -14.34 7.46
N VAL A 132 -0.62 -14.18 8.58
CA VAL A 132 -0.82 -13.04 9.48
C VAL A 132 -0.55 -11.72 8.76
N ASN A 133 0.34 -11.71 7.76
CA ASN A 133 0.56 -10.54 6.94
C ASN A 133 -0.43 -10.51 5.76
N PRO A 134 -1.25 -9.45 5.60
CA PRO A 134 -2.19 -9.33 4.49
C PRO A 134 -1.54 -9.41 3.10
N LEU A 135 -0.34 -8.85 2.94
CA LEU A 135 0.40 -8.88 1.68
C LEU A 135 0.82 -10.31 1.33
N PHE A 136 1.35 -11.06 2.30
CA PHE A 136 1.72 -12.45 2.05
C PHE A 136 0.51 -13.35 1.83
N THR A 137 -0.61 -13.09 2.51
CA THR A 137 -1.88 -13.80 2.25
C THR A 137 -2.31 -13.62 0.79
N ALA A 138 -2.29 -12.38 0.29
CA ALA A 138 -2.62 -12.08 -1.09
C ALA A 138 -1.65 -12.75 -2.08
N MET A 139 -0.33 -12.69 -1.80
CA MET A 139 0.68 -13.35 -2.63
C MET A 139 0.48 -14.87 -2.69
N LEU A 140 0.17 -15.49 -1.55
CA LEU A 140 -0.06 -16.92 -1.46
C LEU A 140 -1.30 -17.34 -2.27
N CYS A 141 -2.39 -16.58 -2.17
CA CYS A 141 -3.59 -16.83 -3.00
C CYS A 141 -3.25 -16.76 -4.49
N LEU A 142 -2.53 -15.73 -4.91
CA LEU A 142 -2.17 -15.53 -6.32
C LEU A 142 -1.27 -16.65 -6.86
N VAL A 143 -0.27 -17.07 -6.07
CA VAL A 143 0.66 -18.14 -6.44
C VAL A 143 -0.05 -19.49 -6.44
N TYR A 144 -0.90 -19.77 -5.46
CA TYR A 144 -1.67 -21.02 -5.41
C TYR A 144 -2.61 -21.16 -6.61
N GLU A 145 -3.25 -20.07 -7.03
CA GLU A 145 -4.08 -20.02 -8.24
C GLU A 145 -3.23 -20.30 -9.50
N ASP A 146 -2.09 -19.61 -9.67
CA ASP A 146 -1.24 -19.76 -10.86
C ASP A 146 -0.54 -21.11 -10.95
N LEU A 147 -0.26 -21.75 -9.82
CA LEU A 147 0.33 -23.08 -9.74
C LEU A 147 -0.71 -24.20 -9.65
N GLU A 148 -2.00 -23.89 -9.86
CA GLU A 148 -3.10 -24.85 -9.83
C GLU A 148 -3.15 -25.70 -8.54
N GLY A 149 -2.88 -25.07 -7.39
CA GLY A 149 -2.82 -25.69 -6.07
C GLY A 149 -1.40 -26.01 -5.57
N GLY A 150 -0.37 -25.63 -6.32
CA GLY A 150 1.01 -25.71 -5.86
C GLY A 150 1.35 -24.68 -4.79
N LEU A 151 2.19 -25.07 -3.82
CA LEU A 151 2.68 -24.20 -2.76
C LEU A 151 4.19 -23.96 -2.86
N PRO A 152 4.66 -22.76 -2.49
CA PRO A 152 6.08 -22.46 -2.43
C PRO A 152 6.75 -23.26 -1.30
N LEU A 153 7.94 -23.79 -1.58
CA LEU A 153 8.74 -24.54 -0.59
C LEU A 153 9.45 -23.63 0.43
N SER A 154 9.48 -22.32 0.19
CA SER A 154 10.12 -21.33 1.06
C SER A 154 9.61 -19.92 0.74
N LYS A 155 9.86 -18.96 1.64
CA LYS A 155 9.58 -17.53 1.38
C LYS A 155 10.31 -17.01 0.15
N THR A 156 11.57 -17.44 -0.08
CA THR A 156 12.31 -17.07 -1.30
C THR A 156 11.62 -17.59 -2.55
N GLN A 157 11.16 -18.84 -2.53
CA GLN A 157 10.41 -19.38 -3.65
C GLN A 157 9.11 -18.60 -3.88
N LEU A 158 8.38 -18.25 -2.82
CA LEU A 158 7.20 -17.40 -2.91
C LEU A 158 7.49 -16.07 -3.64
N TYR A 159 8.62 -15.42 -3.33
CA TYR A 159 9.02 -14.19 -4.02
C TYR A 159 9.39 -14.40 -5.50
N LEU A 160 9.99 -15.54 -5.84
CA LEU A 160 10.29 -15.88 -7.24
C LEU A 160 8.98 -16.14 -8.01
N GLU A 161 8.10 -16.96 -7.44
CA GLU A 161 6.81 -17.30 -8.05
C GLU A 161 5.94 -16.06 -8.23
N ILE A 162 5.80 -15.20 -7.21
CA ILE A 162 5.00 -13.98 -7.34
C ILE A 162 5.54 -13.04 -8.42
N THR A 163 6.87 -12.96 -8.57
CA THR A 163 7.50 -12.16 -9.63
C THR A 163 7.12 -12.72 -11.00
N GLU A 164 7.21 -14.04 -11.19
CA GLU A 164 6.78 -14.68 -12.43
C GLU A 164 5.28 -14.49 -12.70
N CYS A 165 4.44 -14.66 -11.68
CA CYS A 165 2.98 -14.47 -11.74
C CYS A 165 2.61 -13.06 -12.23
N ILE A 166 3.25 -12.04 -11.65
CA ILE A 166 3.04 -10.64 -12.03
C ILE A 166 3.52 -10.38 -13.46
N LEU A 167 4.71 -10.86 -13.83
CA LEU A 167 5.25 -10.67 -15.19
C LEU A 167 4.39 -11.36 -16.25
N LYS A 168 3.94 -12.59 -16.02
CA LYS A 168 3.04 -13.33 -16.93
C LYS A 168 1.73 -12.57 -17.15
N ARG A 169 1.11 -12.04 -16.08
CA ARG A 169 -0.12 -11.23 -16.16
C ARG A 169 0.11 -9.91 -16.90
N PHE A 170 1.21 -9.21 -16.61
CA PHE A 170 1.55 -7.96 -17.29
C PHE A 170 1.71 -8.16 -18.80
N CYS A 171 2.46 -9.19 -19.22
CA CYS A 171 2.66 -9.52 -20.63
C CYS A 171 1.36 -9.92 -21.34
N LYS A 172 0.50 -10.75 -20.71
CA LYS A 172 -0.84 -11.06 -21.24
C LYS A 172 -1.69 -9.81 -21.39
N GLY A 173 -1.62 -8.90 -20.42
CA GLY A 173 -2.28 -7.59 -20.45
C GLY A 173 -1.85 -6.75 -21.66
N LEU A 174 -0.55 -6.69 -21.96
CA LEU A 174 -0.03 -6.00 -23.14
C LEU A 174 -0.47 -6.63 -24.46
N GLN A 175 -0.54 -7.95 -24.54
CA GLN A 175 -1.05 -8.68 -25.70
C GLN A 175 -2.55 -8.41 -25.93
N SER A 176 -3.35 -8.40 -24.85
CA SER A 176 -4.79 -8.12 -24.92
C SER A 176 -5.10 -6.66 -25.29
N LYS A 177 -4.21 -5.72 -24.98
CA LYS A 177 -4.31 -4.29 -25.34
C LYS A 177 -3.70 -3.96 -26.71
N GLY A 178 -3.24 -4.95 -27.47
CA GLY A 178 -2.62 -4.75 -28.79
C GLY A 178 -1.30 -3.96 -28.76
N CYS A 179 -0.64 -3.88 -27.61
CA CYS A 179 0.50 -2.97 -27.39
C CYS A 179 1.87 -3.61 -27.70
N LEU A 180 1.91 -4.90 -28.07
CA LEU A 180 3.16 -5.59 -28.38
C LEU A 180 3.19 -6.13 -29.83
N THR A 181 3.29 -5.22 -30.80
CA THR A 181 3.92 -5.55 -32.09
C THR A 181 5.40 -5.18 -31.98
N ILE A 182 6.16 -5.95 -31.21
CA ILE A 182 7.61 -5.96 -31.40
C ILE A 182 7.89 -7.05 -32.42
N MET A 183 8.16 -6.62 -33.65
CA MET A 183 8.65 -7.48 -34.71
C MET A 183 9.97 -8.10 -34.26
N THR A 184 9.96 -9.40 -33.98
CA THR A 184 11.18 -10.20 -34.06
C THR A 184 11.27 -10.73 -35.48
N THR A 185 12.35 -10.31 -36.15
CA THR A 185 12.82 -10.64 -37.50
C THR A 185 12.81 -12.13 -37.82
#